data_AF-A0A1J0EUY3-F1
#
_entry.id   AF-A0A1J0EUY3-F1
#
_cell.length_a   1.000
_cell.length_b   1.000
_cell.length_c   1.000
_cell.angle_alpha   90.00
_cell.angle_beta   90.00
_cell.angle_gamma   90.00
#
_symmetry.space_group_name_H-M   'P 1'
#
loop_
_entity.id
_entity.type
_entity.pdbx_description
1 polymer ?
#
loop_
_entity_poly.entity_id
_entity_poly.type
_entity_poly.pdbx_seq_one_letter_code
_entity_poly.pdbx_strand_id
1 'polypeptide(L)'
;MLAGPKGKGCRDYLENGRCIAPTIKALGSPVTARSWCHQAWNLEDKRFTHTDILSFDVASYARRDGDSDLVTPLSVIRFLMGQRARVYPVLQSMLYRYASFLLSRHWSALLPGAYLWDDELYEMIRRDFRQPEPKGVGKGGTAEPDCWVPEWVEIIEHFYRLTHEIAHEFRSRFSQASFLSLGAVQMSVLPVADDLGYKVITLVVSPALIDAKAFVWLKEERSGVVKLRPLTVESEVYLQNRYDFGLLTPPKRRAGKP
;
A
#
# COMPACT_ATOMS: atom_id res chain seq x y z
N MET A 1 -50.47 13.16 -22.98
CA MET A 1 -49.71 12.42 -24.01
C MET A 1 -48.24 12.78 -23.87
N LEU A 2 -47.41 11.75 -23.76
CA LEU A 2 -45.98 11.76 -23.46
C LEU A 2 -45.13 11.93 -24.72
N ALA A 3 -44.01 12.65 -24.62
CA ALA A 3 -42.70 12.20 -25.10
C ALA A 3 -41.59 13.15 -24.62
N GLY A 4 -40.75 12.68 -23.69
CA GLY A 4 -39.49 13.33 -23.29
C GLY A 4 -38.30 12.80 -24.10
N PRO A 5 -37.13 13.48 -24.08
CA PRO A 5 -35.95 12.98 -24.75
C PRO A 5 -35.10 12.06 -23.85
N LYS A 6 -34.94 10.85 -24.41
CA LYS A 6 -33.96 9.76 -24.24
C LYS A 6 -32.77 9.98 -23.30
N GLY A 7 -32.63 9.01 -22.40
CA GLY A 7 -31.66 8.96 -21.31
C GLY A 7 -30.26 8.42 -21.65
N LYS A 8 -29.43 8.58 -20.61
CA LYS A 8 -28.04 8.17 -20.42
C LYS A 8 -27.86 6.64 -20.39
N GLY A 9 -26.66 6.19 -20.73
CA GLY A 9 -26.18 4.84 -20.45
C GLY A 9 -24.66 4.83 -20.23
N CYS A 10 -24.18 5.41 -19.13
CA CYS A 10 -22.91 4.98 -18.53
C CYS A 10 -23.27 3.98 -17.44
N ARG A 11 -22.81 2.74 -17.59
CA ARG A 11 -23.01 1.66 -16.63
C ARG A 11 -22.03 1.86 -15.49
N ASP A 12 -22.53 2.47 -14.42
CA ASP A 12 -21.91 2.49 -13.11
C ASP A 12 -21.95 1.08 -12.51
N TYR A 13 -20.81 0.59 -11.99
CA TYR A 13 -20.83 -0.47 -10.98
C TYR A 13 -21.10 0.22 -9.64
N LEU A 14 -22.37 0.18 -9.23
CA LEU A 14 -22.87 0.59 -7.93
C LEU A 14 -23.19 -0.68 -7.13
N GLU A 15 -22.50 -0.87 -6.01
CA GLU A 15 -23.14 -1.44 -4.82
C GLU A 15 -23.03 -0.37 -3.72
N ASN A 16 -24.19 0.16 -3.31
CA ASN A 16 -24.39 1.08 -2.19
C ASN A 16 -23.71 2.46 -2.20
N GLY A 17 -23.35 2.99 -3.38
CA GLY A 17 -23.31 4.44 -3.61
C GLY A 17 -22.35 5.27 -2.75
N ARG A 18 -21.29 4.69 -2.19
CA ARG A 18 -20.22 5.46 -1.52
C ARG A 18 -18.87 5.17 -2.17
N CYS A 19 -18.21 6.23 -2.64
CA CYS A 19 -16.77 6.20 -2.86
C CYS A 19 -16.11 5.92 -1.51
N ILE A 20 -15.45 4.76 -1.36
CA ILE A 20 -14.58 4.51 -0.22
C ILE A 20 -13.26 5.23 -0.52
N ALA A 21 -13.24 6.54 -0.28
CA ALA A 21 -12.04 7.14 0.27
C ALA A 21 -11.97 6.67 1.73
N PRO A 22 -10.82 6.27 2.28
CA PRO A 22 -10.68 6.01 3.71
C PRO A 22 -10.90 7.33 4.45
N THR A 23 -12.15 7.63 4.75
CA THR A 23 -12.56 8.75 5.58
C THR A 23 -12.60 8.21 6.99
N ILE A 24 -11.60 8.57 7.80
CA ILE A 24 -11.62 8.33 9.24
C ILE A 24 -12.74 9.20 9.83
N LYS A 25 -13.96 8.65 9.87
CA LYS A 25 -15.10 9.22 10.60
C LYS A 25 -15.92 8.09 11.19
N ALA A 26 -15.57 7.68 12.42
CA ALA A 26 -16.51 7.13 13.41
C ALA A 26 -15.80 6.83 14.74
N LEU A 27 -15.45 7.87 15.52
CA LEU A 27 -15.32 7.74 16.98
C LEU A 27 -15.87 9.04 17.60
N GLY A 28 -16.94 8.91 18.39
CA GLY A 28 -17.44 10.00 19.23
C GLY A 28 -16.43 10.29 20.34
N SER A 29 -16.19 11.59 20.59
CA SER A 29 -15.05 12.16 21.32
C SER A 29 -13.75 12.22 20.48
N PRO A 30 -13.03 13.37 20.42
CA PRO A 30 -11.95 13.56 19.46
C PRO A 30 -10.71 12.78 19.88
N VAL A 31 -10.67 11.50 19.52
CA VAL A 31 -9.42 10.76 19.42
C VAL A 31 -8.66 11.41 18.27
N THR A 32 -7.77 12.35 18.59
CA THR A 32 -7.01 13.08 17.59
C THR A 32 -6.00 12.12 16.96
N ALA A 33 -6.28 11.64 15.75
CA ALA A 33 -5.29 10.92 14.97
C ALA A 33 -4.15 11.89 14.60
N ARG A 34 -2.92 11.40 14.54
CA ARG A 34 -1.73 12.24 14.28
C ARG A 34 -0.92 11.68 13.14
N SER A 35 -0.44 12.57 12.26
CA SER A 35 0.26 12.21 11.03
C SER A 35 1.77 12.38 11.20
N TRP A 36 2.52 11.32 10.92
CA TRP A 36 3.96 11.27 11.05
C TRP A 36 4.57 10.95 9.69
N CYS A 37 5.45 11.81 9.21
CA CYS A 37 6.11 11.68 7.90
C CYS A 37 7.60 11.46 8.09
N HIS A 38 8.16 10.51 7.34
CA HIS A 38 9.60 10.31 7.24
C HIS A 38 10.04 10.54 5.79
N GLN A 39 11.02 11.42 5.60
CA GLN A 39 11.65 11.70 4.31
C GLN A 39 13.05 11.12 4.26
N ALA A 40 13.33 10.30 3.25
CA ALA A 40 14.63 9.65 3.02
C ALA A 40 15.73 10.64 2.66
N TRP A 41 16.98 10.26 2.96
CA TRP A 41 18.17 10.99 2.52
C TRP A 41 18.46 10.71 1.04
N ASN A 42 18.66 9.43 0.68
CA ASN A 42 18.87 9.05 -0.70
C ASN A 42 17.52 8.82 -1.38
N LEU A 43 17.07 9.83 -2.10
CA LEU A 43 15.76 9.79 -2.76
C LEU A 43 15.74 8.79 -3.90
N GLU A 44 16.83 8.62 -4.65
CA GLU A 44 16.81 7.75 -5.84
C GLU A 44 16.72 6.26 -5.45
N ASP A 45 17.43 5.84 -4.40
CA ASP A 45 17.36 4.45 -3.88
C ASP A 45 15.96 4.09 -3.35
N LYS A 46 15.11 5.09 -3.10
CA LYS A 46 13.78 4.90 -2.52
C LYS A 46 12.66 5.30 -3.48
N ARG A 47 12.96 5.46 -4.78
CA ARG A 47 11.99 5.91 -5.79
C ARG A 47 10.97 4.85 -6.21
N PHE A 48 10.99 3.65 -5.64
CA PHE A 48 10.12 2.56 -6.04
C PHE A 48 9.18 2.13 -4.90
N THR A 49 8.14 1.42 -5.30
CA THR A 49 7.26 0.60 -4.44
C THR A 49 7.41 -0.87 -4.80
N HIS A 50 6.92 -1.76 -3.94
CA HIS A 50 6.97 -3.20 -4.23
C HIS A 50 6.15 -3.56 -5.48
N THR A 51 5.07 -2.83 -5.77
CA THR A 51 4.29 -3.09 -6.99
C THR A 51 4.90 -2.50 -8.27
N ASP A 52 5.84 -1.55 -8.17
CA ASP A 52 6.64 -1.12 -9.34
C ASP A 52 7.54 -2.25 -9.82
N ILE A 53 8.17 -2.98 -8.89
CA ILE A 53 8.98 -4.17 -9.18
C ILE A 53 8.11 -5.25 -9.83
N LEU A 54 6.93 -5.54 -9.24
CA LEU A 54 5.99 -6.51 -9.83
C LEU A 54 5.57 -6.11 -11.25
N SER A 55 5.23 -4.84 -11.46
CA SER A 55 4.81 -4.30 -12.76
C SER A 55 5.94 -4.43 -13.80
N PHE A 56 7.17 -4.13 -13.39
CA PHE A 56 8.36 -4.29 -14.22
C PHE A 56 8.57 -5.76 -14.60
N ASP A 57 8.62 -6.67 -13.63
CA ASP A 57 8.84 -8.10 -13.87
C ASP A 57 7.77 -8.71 -14.78
N VAL A 58 6.49 -8.35 -14.58
CA VAL A 58 5.39 -8.81 -15.46
C VAL A 58 5.55 -8.26 -16.88
N ALA A 59 5.97 -7.01 -17.04
CA ALA A 59 6.19 -6.41 -18.35
C ALA A 59 7.38 -7.04 -19.09
N SER A 60 8.49 -7.28 -18.37
CA SER A 60 9.70 -7.94 -18.90
C SER A 60 9.38 -9.38 -19.33
N TYR A 61 8.68 -10.14 -18.48
CA TYR A 61 8.22 -11.49 -18.82
C TYR A 61 7.30 -11.50 -20.05
N ALA A 62 6.35 -10.57 -20.14
CA ALA A 62 5.43 -10.48 -21.28
C ALA A 62 6.14 -10.17 -22.62
N ARG A 63 7.28 -9.47 -22.57
CA ARG A 63 8.11 -9.16 -23.74
C ARG A 63 9.05 -10.30 -24.13
N ARG A 64 9.11 -11.38 -23.34
CA ARG A 64 10.07 -12.50 -23.48
C ARG A 64 11.51 -12.00 -23.47
N ASP A 65 11.78 -11.03 -22.60
CA ASP A 65 13.15 -10.59 -22.36
C ASP A 65 13.86 -11.70 -21.59
N GLY A 66 14.60 -12.55 -22.30
CA GLY A 66 15.25 -13.74 -21.75
C GLY A 66 16.46 -13.43 -20.86
N ASP A 67 16.84 -12.16 -20.78
CA ASP A 67 18.02 -11.66 -20.06
C ASP A 67 17.65 -10.88 -18.78
N SER A 68 16.35 -10.76 -18.47
CA SER A 68 15.90 -10.07 -17.27
C SER A 68 15.95 -11.00 -16.05
N ASP A 69 16.79 -10.69 -15.07
CA ASP A 69 16.78 -11.32 -13.75
C ASP A 69 15.47 -10.96 -13.01
N LEU A 70 14.46 -11.82 -13.16
CA LEU A 70 13.16 -11.67 -12.50
C LEU A 70 13.30 -11.94 -11.00
N VAL A 71 12.90 -10.99 -10.17
CA VAL A 71 12.91 -11.14 -8.71
C VAL A 71 11.62 -11.81 -8.22
N THR A 72 10.53 -11.60 -8.95
CA THR A 72 9.20 -12.11 -8.63
C THR A 72 9.04 -13.59 -9.06
N PRO A 73 8.48 -14.47 -8.21
CA PRO A 73 8.19 -15.85 -8.59
C PRO A 73 7.30 -15.97 -9.83
N LEU A 74 7.55 -16.99 -10.66
CA LEU A 74 6.82 -17.17 -11.92
C LEU A 74 5.31 -17.37 -11.73
N SER A 75 4.88 -18.02 -10.64
CA SER A 75 3.46 -18.19 -10.29
C SER A 75 2.76 -16.83 -10.11
N VAL A 76 3.39 -15.91 -9.40
CA VAL A 76 2.91 -14.54 -9.16
C VAL A 76 2.90 -13.74 -10.46
N ILE A 77 3.96 -13.83 -11.26
CA ILE A 77 4.02 -13.18 -12.57
C ILE A 77 2.85 -13.64 -13.44
N ARG A 78 2.65 -14.96 -13.58
CA ARG A 78 1.55 -15.56 -14.35
C ARG A 78 0.18 -15.16 -13.80
N PHE A 79 0.03 -15.07 -12.49
CA PHE A 79 -1.20 -14.62 -11.84
C PHE A 79 -1.56 -13.17 -12.19
N LEU A 80 -0.55 -12.29 -12.30
CA LEU A 80 -0.72 -10.88 -12.65
C LEU A 80 -0.68 -10.60 -14.16
N MET A 81 -0.35 -11.60 -14.99
CA MET A 81 -0.33 -11.44 -16.44
C MET A 81 -1.69 -10.98 -16.98
N GLY A 82 -1.65 -10.02 -17.90
CA GLY A 82 -2.85 -9.45 -18.54
C GLY A 82 -3.61 -8.44 -17.68
N GLN A 83 -3.17 -8.19 -16.43
CA GLN A 83 -3.72 -7.10 -15.63
C GLN A 83 -3.33 -5.74 -16.20
N ARG A 84 -4.23 -4.76 -16.03
CA ARG A 84 -3.99 -3.37 -16.47
C ARG A 84 -3.02 -2.69 -15.51
N ALA A 85 -2.20 -1.76 -16.00
CA ALA A 85 -1.26 -0.99 -15.18
C ALA A 85 -1.90 -0.33 -13.93
N ARG A 86 -3.18 0.08 -14.03
CA ARG A 86 -3.95 0.65 -12.90
C ARG A 86 -4.21 -0.31 -11.72
N VAL A 87 -3.95 -1.61 -11.88
CA VAL A 87 -4.10 -2.61 -10.81
C VAL A 87 -2.96 -2.50 -9.79
N TYR A 88 -1.74 -2.17 -10.22
CA TYR A 88 -0.57 -2.11 -9.34
C TYR A 88 -0.67 -1.05 -8.23
N PRO A 89 -1.20 0.17 -8.48
CA PRO A 89 -1.46 1.13 -7.39
C PRO A 89 -2.53 0.65 -6.39
N VAL A 90 -3.54 -0.08 -6.87
CA VAL A 90 -4.58 -0.67 -6.00
C VAL A 90 -3.96 -1.77 -5.13
N LEU A 91 -3.15 -2.63 -5.74
CA LEU A 91 -2.40 -3.67 -5.04
C LEU A 91 -1.46 -3.07 -3.98
N GLN A 92 -0.76 -1.97 -4.29
CA GLN A 92 0.09 -1.28 -3.32
C GLN A 92 -0.72 -0.76 -2.14
N SER A 93 -1.92 -0.21 -2.40
CA SER A 93 -2.82 0.25 -1.35
C SER A 93 -3.32 -0.91 -0.46
N MET A 94 -3.57 -2.08 -1.04
CA MET A 94 -3.91 -3.29 -0.29
C MET A 94 -2.74 -3.73 0.60
N LEU A 95 -1.52 -3.79 0.06
CA LEU A 95 -0.31 -4.09 0.80
C LEU A 95 -0.08 -3.10 1.96
N TYR A 96 -0.33 -1.80 1.76
CA TYR A 96 -0.28 -0.80 2.84
C TYR A 96 -1.31 -1.05 3.94
N ARG A 97 -2.53 -1.47 3.61
CA ARG A 97 -3.53 -1.86 4.61
C ARG A 97 -3.05 -3.07 5.41
N TYR A 98 -2.44 -4.06 4.77
CA TYR A 98 -1.90 -5.23 5.46
C TYR A 98 -0.70 -4.88 6.34
N ALA A 99 0.19 -4.01 5.87
CA ALA A 99 1.31 -3.52 6.66
C ALA A 99 0.84 -2.69 7.86
N SER A 100 -0.24 -1.91 7.70
CA SER A 100 -0.90 -1.17 8.79
C SER A 100 -1.38 -2.11 9.90
N PHE A 101 -1.97 -3.25 9.52
CA PHE A 101 -2.39 -4.29 10.46
C PHE A 101 -1.18 -4.83 11.25
N LEU A 102 -0.10 -5.23 10.57
CA LEU A 102 1.13 -5.69 11.24
C LEU A 102 1.72 -4.65 12.16
N LEU A 103 1.88 -3.41 11.68
CA LEU A 103 2.46 -2.31 12.46
C LEU A 103 1.66 -2.03 13.73
N SER A 104 0.32 -2.03 13.63
CA SER A 104 -0.56 -1.79 14.78
C SER A 104 -0.44 -2.88 15.85
N ARG A 105 -0.30 -4.13 15.43
CA ARG A 105 -0.40 -5.31 16.32
C ARG A 105 0.95 -5.77 16.83
N HIS A 106 2.00 -5.63 16.02
CA HIS A 106 3.31 -6.27 16.22
C HIS A 106 4.48 -5.28 16.17
N TRP A 107 4.24 -3.98 16.35
CA TRP A 107 5.29 -2.94 16.27
C TRP A 107 6.60 -3.31 16.99
N SER A 108 6.53 -3.84 18.21
CA SER A 108 7.71 -4.22 19.00
C SER A 108 8.40 -5.48 18.48
N ALA A 109 7.66 -6.41 17.89
CA ALA A 109 8.16 -7.67 17.36
C ALA A 109 8.71 -7.55 15.92
N LEU A 110 8.35 -6.49 15.19
CA LEU A 110 8.81 -6.20 13.82
C LEU A 110 10.25 -5.65 13.74
N LEU A 111 11.17 -6.21 14.53
CA LEU A 111 12.59 -5.84 14.44
C LEU A 111 13.13 -6.13 13.03
N PRO A 112 14.10 -5.36 12.52
CA PRO A 112 14.68 -5.62 11.19
C PRO A 112 15.15 -7.08 11.06
N GLY A 113 14.64 -7.77 10.05
CA GLY A 113 14.96 -9.18 9.77
C GLY A 113 14.18 -10.21 10.59
N ALA A 114 13.32 -9.80 11.52
CA ALA A 114 12.47 -10.73 12.28
C ALA A 114 11.21 -11.08 11.49
N TYR A 115 11.11 -12.33 11.04
CA TYR A 115 9.89 -12.82 10.40
C TYR A 115 8.90 -13.33 11.44
N LEU A 116 7.68 -12.77 11.44
CA LEU A 116 6.60 -13.18 12.33
C LEU A 116 5.43 -13.74 11.51
N TRP A 117 5.12 -15.01 11.71
CA TRP A 117 3.90 -15.59 11.15
C TRP A 117 2.67 -15.09 11.89
N ASP A 118 1.62 -14.74 11.14
CA ASP A 118 0.35 -14.22 11.63
C ASP A 118 -0.77 -14.77 10.74
N ASP A 119 -1.56 -15.69 11.31
CA ASP A 119 -2.63 -16.39 10.60
C ASP A 119 -3.76 -15.44 10.16
N GLU A 120 -4.04 -14.40 10.94
CA GLU A 120 -5.10 -13.43 10.65
C GLU A 120 -4.72 -12.58 9.43
N LEU A 121 -3.45 -12.17 9.34
CA LEU A 121 -2.91 -11.51 8.17
C LEU A 121 -2.95 -12.42 6.94
N TYR A 122 -2.50 -13.67 7.08
CA TYR A 122 -2.47 -14.63 5.98
C TYR A 122 -3.87 -14.86 5.40
N GLU A 123 -4.86 -15.08 6.26
CA GLU A 123 -6.26 -15.25 5.85
C GLU A 123 -6.88 -13.97 5.28
N MET A 124 -6.52 -12.80 5.82
CA MET A 124 -6.97 -11.53 5.26
C MET A 124 -6.48 -11.34 3.82
N ILE A 125 -5.21 -11.63 3.54
CA ILE A 125 -4.64 -11.60 2.19
C ILE A 125 -5.36 -12.63 1.32
N ARG A 126 -5.41 -13.89 1.75
CA ARG A 126 -6.04 -14.99 1.01
C ARG A 126 -7.47 -14.69 0.58
N ARG A 127 -8.27 -14.08 1.47
CA ARG A 127 -9.67 -13.74 1.21
C ARG A 127 -9.84 -12.63 0.17
N ASP A 128 -8.90 -11.69 0.11
CA ASP A 128 -9.03 -10.53 -0.76
C ASP A 128 -8.58 -10.82 -2.21
N PHE A 129 -7.81 -11.87 -2.43
CA PHE A 129 -7.46 -12.36 -3.77
C PHE A 129 -8.38 -13.49 -4.22
N ARG A 130 -8.76 -13.47 -5.49
CA ARG A 130 -9.53 -14.56 -6.09
C ARG A 130 -8.59 -15.63 -6.62
N GLN A 131 -8.71 -16.85 -6.09
CA GLN A 131 -8.00 -18.01 -6.63
C GLN A 131 -8.41 -18.22 -8.10
N PRO A 132 -7.45 -18.39 -9.02
CA PRO A 132 -7.76 -18.74 -10.40
C PRO A 132 -8.55 -20.04 -10.45
N GLU A 133 -9.70 -20.03 -11.14
CA GLU A 133 -10.43 -21.26 -11.42
C GLU A 133 -9.65 -22.08 -12.46
N PRO A 134 -9.57 -23.41 -12.31
CA PRO A 134 -9.00 -24.25 -13.34
C PRO A 134 -9.76 -23.99 -14.65
N LYS A 135 -9.07 -23.55 -15.70
CA LYS A 135 -9.69 -23.50 -17.03
C LYS A 135 -10.10 -24.92 -17.37
N GLY A 136 -11.42 -25.17 -17.38
CA GLY A 136 -11.97 -26.46 -17.77
C GLY A 136 -11.35 -26.90 -19.08
N VAL A 137 -10.54 -27.95 -19.02
CA VAL A 137 -10.00 -28.59 -20.20
C VAL A 137 -11.21 -29.02 -21.02
N GLY A 138 -11.27 -28.60 -22.28
CA GLY A 138 -12.32 -29.06 -23.19
C GLY A 138 -12.46 -30.57 -23.09
N LYS A 139 -13.71 -31.05 -23.07
CA LYS A 139 -14.13 -32.47 -23.08
C LYS A 139 -13.00 -33.39 -23.58
N GLY A 140 -12.25 -34.00 -22.66
CA GLY A 140 -11.31 -35.08 -23.00
C GLY A 140 -9.89 -34.99 -22.44
N GLY A 141 -9.49 -33.92 -21.75
CA GLY A 141 -8.21 -33.91 -21.04
C GLY A 141 -8.41 -33.94 -19.53
N THR A 142 -7.79 -34.91 -18.86
CA THR A 142 -7.65 -34.97 -17.40
C THR A 142 -6.98 -33.69 -16.92
N ALA A 143 -7.77 -32.74 -16.43
CA ALA A 143 -7.24 -31.61 -15.68
C ALA A 143 -6.68 -32.19 -14.38
N GLU A 144 -5.36 -32.09 -14.16
CA GLU A 144 -4.79 -32.34 -12.83
C GLU A 144 -5.28 -31.23 -11.89
N PRO A 145 -6.19 -31.52 -10.94
CA PRO A 145 -6.76 -30.50 -10.07
C PRO A 145 -5.72 -29.95 -9.07
N ASP A 146 -4.63 -30.69 -8.84
CA ASP A 146 -3.67 -30.45 -7.77
C ASP A 146 -2.51 -29.51 -8.15
N CYS A 147 -2.30 -29.20 -9.44
CA CYS A 147 -1.14 -28.42 -9.87
C CYS A 147 -1.20 -26.94 -9.44
N TRP A 148 -2.38 -26.38 -9.19
CA TRP A 148 -2.56 -24.96 -8.84
C TRP A 148 -2.61 -24.68 -7.34
N VAL A 149 -2.74 -25.71 -6.48
CA VAL A 149 -2.77 -25.52 -5.02
C VAL A 149 -1.41 -25.02 -4.51
N PRO A 150 -0.27 -25.62 -4.90
CA PRO A 150 1.05 -25.12 -4.53
C PRO A 150 1.32 -23.71 -5.07
N GLU A 151 0.95 -23.44 -6.33
CA GLU A 151 1.12 -22.11 -6.92
C GLU A 151 0.26 -21.05 -6.21
N TRP A 152 -0.96 -21.40 -5.80
CA TRP A 152 -1.82 -20.48 -5.04
C TRP A 152 -1.23 -20.14 -3.67
N VAL A 153 -0.69 -21.14 -2.96
CA VAL A 153 0.02 -20.91 -1.70
C VAL A 153 1.21 -19.98 -1.91
N GLU A 154 2.03 -20.25 -2.92
CA GLU A 154 3.20 -19.40 -3.26
C GLU A 154 2.78 -17.96 -3.57
N ILE A 155 1.66 -17.76 -4.28
CA ILE A 155 1.12 -16.42 -4.58
C ILE A 155 0.74 -15.67 -3.29
N ILE A 156 0.02 -16.33 -2.38
CA ILE A 156 -0.39 -15.70 -1.11
C ILE A 156 0.82 -15.43 -0.22
N GLU A 157 1.74 -16.39 -0.10
CA GLU A 157 2.99 -16.23 0.66
C GLU A 157 3.85 -15.10 0.11
N HIS A 158 3.87 -14.88 -1.21
CA HIS A 158 4.57 -13.76 -1.81
C HIS A 158 3.99 -12.42 -1.34
N PHE A 159 2.67 -12.22 -1.41
CA PHE A 159 2.05 -10.98 -0.93
C PHE A 159 2.18 -10.81 0.59
N TYR A 160 2.18 -11.91 1.32
CA TYR A 160 2.47 -11.94 2.75
C TYR A 160 3.89 -11.43 3.04
N ARG A 161 4.89 -11.92 2.30
CA ARG A 161 6.28 -11.47 2.40
C ARG A 161 6.44 -9.98 2.05
N LEU A 162 5.87 -9.52 0.95
CA LEU A 162 5.90 -8.10 0.58
C LEU A 162 5.28 -7.22 1.68
N THR A 163 4.24 -7.70 2.34
CA THR A 163 3.63 -6.99 3.47
C THR A 163 4.60 -6.83 4.64
N HIS A 164 5.35 -7.88 4.97
CA HIS A 164 6.41 -7.82 5.99
C HIS A 164 7.54 -6.88 5.60
N GLU A 165 8.01 -6.93 4.34
CA GLU A 165 9.06 -6.04 3.83
C GLU A 165 8.65 -4.56 3.99
N ILE A 166 7.40 -4.22 3.64
CA ILE A 166 6.84 -2.89 3.86
C ILE A 166 6.80 -2.54 5.35
N ALA A 167 6.26 -3.42 6.18
CA ALA A 167 6.15 -3.17 7.62
C ALA A 167 7.54 -2.95 8.25
N HIS A 168 8.55 -3.71 7.85
CA HIS A 168 9.92 -3.54 8.30
C HIS A 168 10.55 -2.24 7.82
N GLU A 169 10.36 -1.85 6.56
CA GLU A 169 10.85 -0.56 6.06
C GLU A 169 10.27 0.59 6.90
N PHE A 170 8.95 0.59 7.11
CA PHE A 170 8.27 1.61 7.91
C PHE A 170 8.74 1.60 9.37
N ARG A 171 8.80 0.42 9.98
CA ARG A 171 9.28 0.25 11.35
C ARG A 171 10.70 0.80 11.50
N SER A 172 11.62 0.36 10.65
CA SER A 172 13.02 0.77 10.64
C SER A 172 13.15 2.29 10.60
N ARG A 173 12.49 2.93 9.63
CA ARG A 173 12.47 4.38 9.42
C ARG A 173 11.99 5.16 10.64
N PHE A 174 10.84 4.79 11.18
CA PHE A 174 10.24 5.53 12.29
C PHE A 174 10.94 5.25 13.62
N SER A 175 11.60 4.11 13.80
CA SER A 175 12.42 3.88 15.00
C SER A 175 13.75 4.61 15.04
N GLN A 176 14.17 5.27 13.94
CA GLN A 176 15.24 6.26 14.01
C GLN A 176 14.87 7.42 14.96
N ALA A 177 13.58 7.65 15.18
CA ALA A 177 13.06 8.61 16.16
C ALA A 177 12.71 7.89 17.48
N SER A 178 13.74 7.55 18.26
CA SER A 178 13.61 6.85 19.55
C SER A 178 12.74 7.56 20.61
N PHE A 179 12.48 8.86 20.42
CA PHE A 179 11.58 9.65 21.26
C PHE A 179 10.09 9.39 21.01
N LEU A 180 9.75 8.59 20.00
CA LEU A 180 8.37 8.23 19.66
C LEU A 180 8.01 6.86 20.23
N SER A 181 7.12 6.83 21.24
CA SER A 181 6.62 5.57 21.81
C SER A 181 5.42 5.05 21.02
N LEU A 182 5.67 4.13 20.09
CA LEU A 182 4.64 3.56 19.19
C LEU A 182 4.05 2.22 19.69
N GLY A 183 4.25 1.87 20.96
CA GLY A 183 3.62 0.68 21.54
C GLY A 183 2.11 0.87 21.73
N ALA A 184 1.31 -0.13 21.33
CA ALA A 184 -0.13 -0.22 21.58
C ALA A 184 -1.01 0.88 20.92
N VAL A 185 -0.59 1.42 19.77
CA VAL A 185 -1.38 2.36 18.96
C VAL A 185 -1.79 1.72 17.63
N GLN A 186 -2.99 2.06 17.16
CA GLN A 186 -3.41 1.79 15.79
C GLN A 186 -2.60 2.67 14.85
N MET A 187 -1.99 2.05 13.84
CA MET A 187 -1.20 2.69 12.81
C MET A 187 -1.82 2.42 11.46
N SER A 188 -1.91 3.46 10.64
CA SER A 188 -2.37 3.38 9.25
C SER A 188 -1.32 3.99 8.34
N VAL A 189 -0.80 3.19 7.42
CA VAL A 189 0.06 3.67 6.33
C VAL A 189 -0.77 4.50 5.37
N LEU A 190 -0.33 5.74 5.11
CA LEU A 190 -0.94 6.59 4.09
C LEU A 190 -0.20 6.41 2.77
N PRO A 191 -0.94 6.20 1.65
CA PRO A 191 -0.35 6.27 0.34
C PRO A 191 0.15 7.70 0.08
N VAL A 192 1.39 7.82 -0.37
CA VAL A 192 2.00 9.07 -0.82
C VAL A 192 1.77 9.27 -2.32
N ALA A 193 2.22 10.39 -2.88
CA ALA A 193 2.15 10.60 -4.32
C ALA A 193 2.87 9.47 -5.09
N ASP A 194 2.25 9.02 -6.20
CA ASP A 194 2.65 7.81 -6.94
C ASP A 194 4.11 7.83 -7.44
N ASP A 195 4.71 9.00 -7.64
CA ASP A 195 6.08 9.18 -8.15
C ASP A 195 7.16 9.21 -7.06
N LEU A 196 6.75 9.15 -5.79
CA LEU A 196 7.66 9.24 -4.66
C LEU A 196 8.12 7.90 -4.13
N GLY A 197 7.36 6.81 -4.35
CA GLY A 197 7.69 5.50 -3.80
C GLY A 197 7.90 5.58 -2.28
N TYR A 198 9.07 5.14 -1.82
CA TYR A 198 9.51 5.28 -0.42
C TYR A 198 10.36 6.53 -0.13
N LYS A 199 10.52 7.49 -1.06
CA LYS A 199 11.17 8.79 -0.77
C LYS A 199 10.55 9.46 0.45
N VAL A 200 9.22 9.36 0.56
CA VAL A 200 8.45 9.74 1.73
C VAL A 200 7.56 8.58 2.15
N ILE A 201 7.48 8.34 3.44
CA ILE A 201 6.47 7.45 4.01
C ILE A 201 5.71 8.18 5.11
N THR A 202 4.42 7.89 5.23
CA THR A 202 3.54 8.54 6.19
C THR A 202 2.74 7.52 6.96
N LEU A 203 2.69 7.70 8.29
CA LEU A 203 1.84 6.95 9.20
C LEU A 203 0.84 7.88 9.86
N VAL A 204 -0.39 7.41 10.03
CA VAL A 204 -1.37 7.98 10.95
C VAL A 204 -1.44 7.10 12.18
N VAL A 205 -1.32 7.72 13.35
CA VAL A 205 -1.30 7.04 14.65
C VAL A 205 -2.54 7.43 15.46
N SER A 206 -3.22 6.44 16.03
CA SER A 206 -4.44 6.60 16.83
C SER A 206 -4.50 5.54 17.95
N PRO A 207 -4.88 5.88 19.20
CA PRO A 207 -5.16 7.22 19.69
C PRO A 207 -3.87 8.06 19.75
N ALA A 208 -4.04 9.39 19.78
CA ALA A 208 -2.98 10.31 20.13
C ALA A 208 -2.34 9.92 21.48
N LEU A 209 -1.03 9.65 21.50
CA LEU A 209 -0.27 9.52 22.74
C LEU A 209 -0.38 10.82 23.55
N ILE A 210 -0.52 10.74 24.87
CA ILE A 210 -0.95 11.89 25.70
C ILE A 210 -0.08 13.16 25.54
N ASP A 211 1.17 13.06 25.08
CA ASP A 211 2.06 14.21 24.83
C ASP A 211 2.65 14.30 23.41
N ALA A 212 2.19 13.46 22.46
CA ALA A 212 2.74 13.52 21.11
C ALA A 212 2.25 14.75 20.32
N LYS A 213 3.08 15.23 19.39
CA LYS A 213 2.77 16.39 18.55
C LYS A 213 1.75 16.02 17.47
N ALA A 214 0.81 16.91 17.18
CA ALA A 214 -0.24 16.71 16.15
C ALA A 214 0.30 16.26 14.79
N PHE A 215 1.48 16.79 14.42
CA PHE A 215 2.21 16.43 13.21
C PHE A 215 3.70 16.24 13.54
N VAL A 216 4.31 15.22 12.95
CA VAL A 216 5.74 14.92 13.11
C VAL A 216 6.36 14.79 11.72
N TRP A 217 7.40 15.59 11.43
CA TRP A 217 8.17 15.46 10.19
C TRP A 217 9.62 15.14 10.51
N LEU A 218 9.99 13.91 10.19
CA LEU A 218 11.35 13.39 10.27
C LEU A 218 12.00 13.53 8.90
N LYS A 219 13.17 14.15 8.85
CA LYS A 219 13.99 14.22 7.63
C LYS A 219 15.34 13.59 7.90
N GLU A 220 15.69 12.60 7.10
CA GLU A 220 17.00 11.97 7.15
C GLU A 220 18.04 12.91 6.52
N GLU A 221 19.10 13.24 7.27
CA GLU A 221 20.18 14.12 6.82
C GLU A 221 21.37 13.35 6.23
N ARG A 222 21.46 12.07 6.58
CA ARG A 222 22.38 11.07 6.06
C ARG A 222 21.86 9.71 6.53
N SER A 223 22.28 8.64 5.88
CA SER A 223 21.83 7.27 6.19
C SER A 223 21.76 6.99 7.70
N GLY A 224 20.57 6.67 8.20
CA GLY A 224 20.29 6.33 9.59
C GLY A 224 20.21 7.51 10.57
N VAL A 225 20.49 8.75 10.14
CA VAL A 225 20.47 9.94 11.00
C VAL A 225 19.30 10.83 10.61
N VAL A 226 18.30 10.86 11.49
CA VAL A 226 17.09 11.64 11.29
C VAL A 226 17.11 12.91 12.15
N LYS A 227 16.71 14.03 11.56
CA LYS A 227 16.37 15.24 12.29
C LYS A 227 14.87 15.45 12.30
N LEU A 228 14.36 15.79 13.47
CA LEU A 228 13.04 16.35 13.60
C LEU A 228 13.05 17.76 13.00
N ARG A 229 12.24 17.97 11.96
CA ARG A 229 12.03 19.32 11.41
C ARG A 229 11.31 20.19 12.43
N PRO A 230 11.48 21.52 12.38
CA PRO A 230 10.81 22.44 13.30
C PRO A 230 9.32 22.12 13.40
N LEU A 231 8.73 22.29 14.58
CA LEU A 231 7.32 22.04 14.78
C LEU A 231 6.52 22.96 13.85
N THR A 232 5.82 22.35 12.90
CA THR A 232 4.79 22.99 12.09
C THR A 232 3.50 22.25 12.35
N VAL A 233 2.38 22.94 12.51
CA VAL A 233 1.08 22.26 12.37
C VAL A 233 0.93 21.78 10.92
N GLU A 234 0.15 20.74 10.68
CA GLU A 234 -0.04 20.19 9.33
C GLU A 234 -0.39 21.28 8.31
N SER A 235 -1.23 22.25 8.69
CA SER A 235 -1.64 23.37 7.83
C SER A 235 -0.53 24.34 7.45
N GLU A 236 0.57 24.39 8.20
CA GLU A 236 1.75 25.24 7.93
C GLU A 236 2.73 24.55 6.98
N VAL A 237 2.59 23.24 6.75
CA VAL A 237 3.38 22.53 5.75
C VAL A 237 3.03 23.05 4.36
N TYR A 238 4.06 23.36 3.57
CA TYR A 238 3.89 23.84 2.20
C TYR A 238 2.95 22.92 1.41
N LEU A 239 2.05 23.52 0.62
CA LEU A 239 0.94 22.79 -0.01
C LEU A 239 1.42 21.58 -0.83
N GLN A 240 2.51 21.74 -1.60
CA GLN A 240 3.07 20.64 -2.38
C GLN A 240 3.52 19.49 -1.49
N ASN A 241 4.23 19.78 -0.39
CA ASN A 241 4.66 18.76 0.56
C ASN A 241 3.47 18.03 1.19
N ARG A 242 2.33 18.70 1.42
CA ARG A 242 1.13 18.03 1.93
C ARG A 242 0.54 17.02 0.94
N TYR A 243 0.59 17.31 -0.35
CA TYR A 243 0.23 16.34 -1.39
C TYR A 243 1.25 15.21 -1.45
N ASP A 244 2.53 15.54 -1.46
CA ASP A 244 3.64 14.58 -1.53
C ASP A 244 3.59 13.61 -0.34
N PHE A 245 3.24 14.10 0.85
CA PHE A 245 3.19 13.30 2.07
C PHE A 245 1.89 12.50 2.22
N GLY A 246 0.96 12.61 1.26
CA GLY A 246 -0.34 11.93 1.32
C GLY A 246 -1.32 12.53 2.34
N LEU A 247 -1.02 13.72 2.88
CA LEU A 247 -1.86 14.42 3.86
C LEU A 247 -3.07 15.07 3.18
N LEU A 248 -2.91 15.42 1.90
CA LEU A 248 -3.99 15.91 1.05
C LEU A 248 -4.06 15.07 -0.22
N THR A 249 -5.27 14.88 -0.73
CA THR A 249 -5.47 14.33 -2.07
C THR A 249 -5.39 15.45 -3.10
N PRO A 250 -4.52 15.35 -4.12
CA PRO A 250 -4.49 16.32 -5.20
C PRO A 250 -5.88 16.48 -5.84
N PRO A 251 -6.30 17.70 -6.19
CA PRO A 251 -7.53 17.88 -6.93
C PRO A 251 -7.41 17.13 -8.26
N LYS A 252 -8.45 16.38 -8.63
CA LYS A 252 -8.49 15.70 -9.95
C LYS A 252 -8.20 16.75 -11.00
N ARG A 253 -7.11 16.58 -11.78
CA ARG A 253 -6.88 17.41 -12.97
C ARG A 253 -8.15 17.30 -13.81
N ARG A 254 -8.90 18.40 -13.93
CA ARG A 254 -9.95 18.46 -14.94
C ARG A 254 -9.23 18.20 -16.25
N ALA A 255 -9.67 17.20 -17.00
CA ALA A 255 -9.21 17.00 -18.36
C ALA A 255 -9.43 18.34 -19.08
N GLY A 256 -8.37 19.10 -19.26
CA GLY A 256 -8.37 20.22 -20.17
C GLY A 256 -8.78 19.65 -21.50
N LYS A 257 -9.92 20.08 -22.01
CA LYS A 257 -10.21 19.87 -23.43
C LYS A 257 -9.06 20.51 -24.23
N PRO A 258 -8.60 19.86 -25.32
CA PRO A 258 -7.59 20.43 -26.19
C PRO A 258 -8.00 21.81 -26.72
#